data_AF-A0A377F7F1-F1
#
_entry.id   AF-A0A377F7F1-F1
#
_cell.length_a   1.000
_cell.length_b   1.000
_cell.length_c   1.000
_cell.angle_alpha   90.00
_cell.angle_beta   90.00
_cell.angle_gamma   90.00
#
_symmetry.space_group_name_H-M   'P 1'
#
loop_
_entity.id
_entity.type
_entity.pdbx_description
1 polymer ?
#
loop_
_entity_poly.entity_id
_entity_poly.type
_entity_poly.pdbx_seq_one_letter_code
_entity_poly.pdbx_strand_id
1 'polypeptide(L)' 'MTPRMMPGVVALGEGAWYDPDAKRVDKGGCINVLTTQRPSPLAKGNPSHTNLVQVEKV' A
#
# COMPACT_ATOMS: atom_id res chain seq x y z
N MET A 1 -0.59 -17.40 -6.11
CA MET A 1 -1.21 -17.64 -4.79
C MET A 1 -0.21 -18.38 -3.91
N THR A 2 -0.05 -18.02 -2.63
CA THR A 2 0.87 -18.67 -1.68
C THR A 2 0.16 -18.99 -0.37
N PRO A 3 0.32 -20.19 0.22
CA PRO A 3 -0.31 -20.56 1.50
C PRO A 3 0.33 -19.89 2.73
N ARG A 4 1.41 -19.12 2.55
CA ARG A 4 2.13 -18.45 3.64
C ARG A 4 1.42 -17.24 4.25
N MET A 5 0.37 -16.73 3.60
CA MET A 5 -0.38 -15.55 4.05
C MET A 5 -1.65 -15.97 4.78
N MET A 6 -1.97 -15.29 5.89
CA MET A 6 -3.24 -15.50 6.59
C MET A 6 -4.43 -15.10 5.69
N PRO A 7 -5.60 -15.74 5.81
CA PRO A 7 -6.82 -15.30 5.15
C PRO A 7 -7.14 -13.83 5.48
N GLY A 8 -7.55 -13.05 4.48
CA GLY A 8 -7.86 -11.63 4.62
C GLY A 8 -6.64 -10.69 4.66
N VAL A 9 -5.42 -11.23 4.52
CA VAL A 9 -4.18 -10.44 4.49
C VAL A 9 -3.52 -10.56 3.12
N VAL A 10 -3.08 -9.42 2.58
CA VAL A 10 -2.29 -9.34 1.36
C VAL A 10 -0.94 -8.71 1.65
N ALA A 11 0.09 -9.15 0.93
CA ALA A 11 1.42 -8.59 1.01
C ALA A 11 1.73 -7.81 -0.28
N LEU A 12 2.22 -6.59 -0.13
CA LEU A 12 2.77 -5.77 -1.20
C LEU A 12 4.17 -5.30 -0.78
N GLY A 13 5.15 -5.48 -1.68
CA GLY A 13 6.53 -5.08 -1.41
C GLY A 13 6.70 -3.56 -1.41
N GLU A 14 7.67 -3.08 -0.64
CA GLU A 14 8.09 -1.67 -0.63
C GLU A 14 9.18 -1.41 -1.70
N GLY A 15 9.40 -0.15 -2.06
CA GLY A 15 10.45 0.26 -3.01
C GLY A 15 10.08 0.21 -4.50
N ALA A 16 8.85 -0.16 -4.84
CA ALA A 16 8.37 -0.07 -6.23
C ALA A 16 8.31 1.39 -6.72
N TRP A 17 8.68 1.59 -7.99
CA TRP A 17 8.68 2.91 -8.62
C TRP A 17 7.25 3.40 -8.82
N TYR A 18 7.01 4.68 -8.57
CA TYR A 18 5.72 5.31 -8.85
C TYR A 18 5.63 5.66 -10.34
N ASP A 19 4.61 5.14 -11.03
CA ASP A 19 4.38 5.32 -12.47
C ASP A 19 2.88 5.53 -12.75
N PRO A 20 2.34 6.75 -12.52
CA PRO A 20 0.92 7.03 -12.69
C PRO A 20 0.52 7.17 -14.16
N ASP A 21 -0.62 6.57 -14.52
CA ASP A 21 -1.27 6.85 -15.81
C ASP A 21 -1.97 8.22 -15.84
N ALA A 22 -2.55 8.57 -16.98
CA ALA A 22 -3.28 9.84 -17.17
C ALA A 22 -4.48 10.03 -16.20
N LYS A 23 -4.97 8.94 -15.59
CA LYS A 23 -6.03 8.94 -14.57
C LYS A 23 -5.47 8.89 -13.14
N ARG A 24 -4.14 9.02 -12.98
CA ARG A 24 -3.40 8.95 -11.71
C ARG A 24 -3.45 7.57 -11.04
N VAL A 25 -3.74 6.51 -11.80
CA VAL A 25 -3.62 5.15 -11.30
C VAL A 25 -2.18 4.70 -11.48
N ASP A 26 -1.54 4.32 -10.38
CA ASP A 26 -0.17 3.82 -10.41
C ASP A 26 -0.08 2.44 -11.07
N LYS A 27 0.78 2.32 -12.07
CA LYS A 27 1.10 1.05 -12.77
C LYS A 27 2.38 0.41 -12.26
N GLY A 28 3.20 1.14 -11.51
CA GLY A 28 4.47 0.66 -10.96
C GLY A 28 4.33 -0.14 -9.67
N GLY A 29 3.21 -0.02 -8.97
CA GLY A 29 2.90 -0.83 -7.78
C GLY A 29 3.50 -0.28 -6.48
N CYS A 30 3.69 1.03 -6.39
CA CYS A 30 4.17 1.73 -5.21
C CYS A 30 3.13 1.66 -4.08
N ILE A 31 3.38 0.82 -3.06
CA ILE A 31 2.49 0.64 -1.90
C ILE A 31 2.14 1.95 -1.20
N ASN A 32 3.05 2.93 -1.19
CA ASN A 32 2.85 4.19 -0.48
C ASN A 32 1.65 5.00 -1.02
N VAL A 33 1.21 4.75 -2.26
CA VAL A 33 0.00 5.34 -2.86
C VAL A 33 -1.27 4.97 -2.07
N LEU A 34 -1.25 3.84 -1.34
CA LEU A 34 -2.38 3.34 -0.56
C LEU A 34 -2.27 3.69 0.94
N THR A 35 -1.21 4.39 1.35
CA THR A 35 -0.94 4.68 2.77
C THR A 35 -1.34 6.10 3.17
N THR A 36 -1.51 6.32 4.47
CA THR A 36 -1.74 7.66 5.04
C THR A 36 -0.45 8.24 5.62
N GLN A 37 -0.26 9.56 5.50
CA GLN A 37 0.85 10.29 6.10
C GLN A 37 0.39 11.10 7.33
N ARG A 38 -0.51 10.55 8.14
CA ARG A 38 -0.98 11.20 9.39
C ARG A 38 -0.12 10.76 10.58
N PRO A 39 0.87 11.55 11.01
CA PRO A 39 1.72 11.19 12.14
C PRO A 39 1.01 11.33 13.49
N SER A 40 1.51 10.62 14.50
CA SER A 40 1.08 10.82 15.89
C SER A 40 1.61 12.16 16.46
N PRO A 41 0.90 12.80 17.40
CA PRO A 41 1.33 14.08 17.97
C PRO A 41 2.68 14.03 18.69
N LEU A 42 3.03 12.88 19.28
CA LEU A 42 4.23 12.71 20.10
C LEU A 42 5.48 12.41 19.25
N ALA A 43 5.48 11.29 18.53
CA ALA A 43 6.68 10.74 17.90
C ALA A 43 6.86 11.11 16.43
N LYS A 44 5.82 11.65 15.78
CA LYS A 44 5.82 12.06 14.37
C LYS A 44 6.17 10.96 13.35
N GLY A 45 6.03 9.69 13.73
CA GLY A 45 6.32 8.54 12.86
C GLY A 45 5.32 8.35 11.71
N ASN A 46 5.76 7.66 10.65
CA ASN A 46 4.93 7.29 9.50
C ASN A 46 4.09 6.03 9.78
N PRO A 47 2.76 6.04 9.55
CA PRO A 47 1.90 4.89 9.82
C PRO A 47 1.77 3.95 8.61
N SER A 48 2.85 3.72 7.85
CA SER A 48 2.79 3.01 6.55
C SER A 48 2.30 1.56 6.61
N HIS A 49 2.28 0.94 7.80
CA HIS A 49 1.83 -0.44 8.00
C HIS A 49 0.39 -0.54 8.55
N THR A 50 -0.36 0.57 8.55
CA THR A 50 -1.75 0.60 9.02
C THR A 50 -2.68 0.96 7.85
N ASN A 51 -3.11 -0.06 7.10
CA ASN A 51 -3.92 0.11 5.91
C ASN A 51 -5.07 -0.90 5.87
N LEU A 52 -6.21 -0.48 5.31
CA LEU A 52 -7.28 -1.36 4.88
C LEU A 52 -7.46 -1.17 3.38
N VAL A 53 -7.48 -2.28 2.66
CA VAL A 53 -7.53 -2.29 1.18
C VAL A 53 -8.56 -3.31 0.71
N GLN A 54 -8.98 -3.16 -0.54
CA GLN A 54 -9.78 -4.12 -1.27
C GLN A 54 -9.02 -4.54 -2.52
N VAL A 55 -9.12 -5.82 -2.88
CA VAL A 55 -8.48 -6.37 -4.09
C VAL A 55 -9.56 -6.90 -5.01
N GLU A 56 -9.52 -6.45 -6.26
CA GLU A 56 -10.42 -6.87 -7.32
C GLU A 56 -9.63 -7.33 -8.53
N LYS A 57 -10.23 -8.20 -9.34
CA LYS A 57 -9.67 -8.58 -10.63
C LYS A 57 -9.88 -7.42 -11.60
N VAL A 58 -8.82 -7.05 -12.31
CA VAL A 58 -8.85 -6.07 -13.42
C VAL A 58 -9.30 -6.75 -14.72
#